data_AF-A0AAF0C1L9-F1
#
_entry.id   AF-A0AAF0C1L9-F1
#
_cell.length_a   1.000
_cell.length_b   1.000
_cell.length_c   1.000
_cell.angle_alpha   90.00
_cell.angle_beta   90.00
_cell.angle_gamma   90.00
#
_symmetry.space_group_name_H-M   'P 1'
#
loop_
_entity.id
_entity.type
_entity.pdbx_description
1 polymer ?
#
loop_
_entity_poly.entity_id
_entity_poly.type
_entity_poly.pdbx_seq_one_letter_code
_entity_poly.pdbx_strand_id
1 'polypeptide(L)' 'MNQAILFNDDIHFNEAHNAWSFTGLMAGQKVTVFIKQSYPDKNLVITDCVRFDWEEAVEIWLEQHEPDLNNEIHLKL' A
#
# COMPACT_ATOMS: atom_id res chain seq x y z
N MET A 1 8.05 -0.35 16.83
CA MET A 1 8.21 -1.79 17.16
C MET A 1 8.13 -2.55 15.84
N ASN A 2 9.04 -3.49 15.57
CA ASN A 2 9.26 -4.15 14.27
C ASN A 2 8.00 -4.87 13.69
N GLN A 3 7.06 -4.14 13.11
CA GLN A 3 6.16 -4.73 12.12
C GLN A 3 6.88 -4.70 10.78
N ALA A 4 7.73 -5.70 10.55
CA ALA A 4 8.34 -5.90 9.24
C ALA A 4 7.24 -6.42 8.30
N ILE A 5 6.71 -5.54 7.47
CA ILE A 5 5.92 -5.92 6.30
C ILE A 5 6.89 -6.27 5.17
N LEU A 6 6.63 -7.38 4.47
CA LEU A 6 7.38 -7.76 3.26
C LEU A 6 6.52 -7.45 2.04
N PHE A 7 6.90 -6.48 1.22
CA PHE A 7 6.17 -6.12 0.01
C PHE A 7 6.40 -7.12 -1.14
N ASN A 8 5.37 -7.38 -1.94
CA ASN A 8 5.35 -8.43 -2.98
C ASN A 8 5.66 -7.91 -4.41
N ASP A 9 6.04 -6.65 -4.57
CA ASP A 9 6.31 -6.01 -5.86
C ASP A 9 5.16 -6.14 -6.89
N ASP A 10 3.92 -6.20 -6.43
CA ASP A 10 2.71 -6.47 -7.24
C ASP A 10 1.83 -5.23 -7.44
N ILE A 11 2.46 -4.04 -7.56
CA ILE A 11 1.75 -2.78 -7.77
C ILE A 11 0.93 -2.82 -9.06
N HIS A 12 -0.36 -2.51 -8.94
CA HIS A 12 -1.28 -2.38 -10.06
C HIS A 12 -2.39 -1.37 -9.74
N PHE A 13 -3.03 -0.84 -10.78
CA PHE A 13 -4.20 0.01 -10.60
C PHE A 13 -5.44 -0.87 -10.37
N ASN A 14 -6.12 -0.67 -9.25
CA ASN A 14 -7.36 -1.36 -8.91
C ASN A 14 -8.57 -0.49 -9.30
N GLU A 15 -9.23 -0.85 -10.40
CA GLU A 15 -10.38 -0.13 -10.95
C GLU A 15 -11.60 -0.11 -10.01
N ALA A 16 -11.81 -1.18 -9.22
CA ALA A 16 -12.95 -1.25 -8.30
C ALA A 16 -12.81 -0.28 -7.12
N HIS A 17 -11.58 -0.03 -6.68
CA HIS A 17 -11.26 0.92 -5.61
C HIS A 17 -10.83 2.29 -6.15
N ASN A 18 -10.68 2.42 -7.47
CA ASN A 18 -10.15 3.60 -8.16
C ASN A 18 -8.84 4.10 -7.51
N ALA A 19 -7.90 3.19 -7.26
CA ALA A 19 -6.68 3.44 -6.50
C ALA A 19 -5.54 2.51 -6.93
N TRP A 20 -4.30 2.96 -6.76
CA TRP A 20 -3.14 2.07 -6.87
C TRP A 20 -3.12 1.12 -5.68
N SER A 21 -2.80 -0.15 -5.94
CA SER A 21 -2.80 -1.19 -4.91
C SER A 21 -1.61 -2.12 -5.06
N PHE A 22 -1.14 -2.59 -3.93
CA PHE A 22 -0.09 -3.59 -3.81
C PHE A 22 -0.27 -4.37 -2.51
N THR A 23 0.45 -5.47 -2.38
CA THR A 23 0.29 -6.38 -1.27
C THR A 23 1.60 -6.61 -0.55
N GLY A 24 1.47 -6.93 0.73
CA GLY A 24 2.59 -7.33 1.56
C GLY A 24 2.21 -8.45 2.50
N LEU A 25 3.23 -9.06 3.10
CA LEU A 25 3.08 -10.09 4.10
C LEU A 25 3.43 -9.50 5.47
N MET A 26 2.47 -9.54 6.39
CA MET A 26 2.65 -9.11 7.77
C MET A 26 2.21 -10.25 8.69
N ALA A 27 3.10 -10.73 9.56
CA ALA A 27 2.85 -11.87 10.45
C ALA A 27 2.29 -13.13 9.73
N GLY A 28 2.73 -13.38 8.49
CA GLY A 28 2.26 -14.50 7.68
C GLY A 28 0.87 -14.30 7.03
N GLN A 29 0.27 -13.13 7.21
CA GLN A 29 -1.00 -12.76 6.58
C GLN A 29 -0.77 -11.78 5.43
N LYS A 30 -1.55 -11.95 4.36
CA LYS A 30 -1.55 -11.02 3.24
C LYS A 30 -2.30 -9.75 3.65
N VAL A 31 -1.63 -8.62 3.52
CA VAL A 31 -2.18 -7.27 3.69
C VAL A 31 -2.26 -6.62 2.31
N THR A 32 -3.36 -5.92 2.04
CA THR A 32 -3.57 -5.19 0.78
C THR A 32 -3.55 -3.68 1.07
N VAL A 33 -2.68 -2.96 0.39
CA VAL A 33 -2.56 -1.50 0.50
C VAL A 33 -3.30 -0.84 -0.65
N PHE A 34 -4.00 0.24 -0.37
CA PHE A 34 -4.62 1.12 -1.35
C PHE A 34 -4.10 2.55 -1.17
N ILE A 35 -3.49 3.09 -2.22
CA ILE A 35 -3.04 4.49 -2.31
C ILE A 35 -4.14 5.31 -2.96
N LYS A 36 -4.95 5.97 -2.12
CA LYS A 36 -6.07 6.81 -2.53
C LYS A 36 -5.60 8.25 -2.75
N GLN A 37 -5.38 8.59 -4.01
CA GLN A 37 -5.12 9.97 -4.42
C GLN A 37 -6.43 10.73 -4.64
N SER A 38 -6.41 12.05 -4.47
CA SER A 38 -7.58 12.90 -4.78
C SER A 38 -7.96 12.85 -6.26
N TYR A 39 -6.98 12.67 -7.14
CA TYR A 39 -7.15 12.53 -8.59
C TYR A 39 -6.24 11.38 -9.07
N PRO A 40 -6.70 10.12 -8.99
CA PRO A 40 -5.88 8.97 -9.34
C PRO A 40 -5.60 8.96 -10.85
N ASP A 41 -4.32 8.93 -11.22
CA ASP A 41 -3.89 8.71 -12.60
C ASP A 41 -3.51 7.25 -12.80
N LYS A 42 -4.36 6.52 -13.52
CA LYS A 42 -4.11 5.12 -13.89
C LYS A 42 -2.94 4.93 -14.87
N ASN A 43 -2.51 6.02 -15.53
CA ASN A 43 -1.37 6.00 -16.45
C ASN A 43 -0.07 6.45 -15.75
N LEU A 44 -0.10 6.67 -14.43
CA LEU A 44 1.10 6.97 -13.65
C LEU A 44 2.14 5.88 -13.87
N VAL A 45 3.34 6.29 -14.30
CA VAL A 45 4.47 5.38 -14.41
C VAL A 45 5.01 5.12 -13.00
N ILE A 46 4.86 3.88 -12.54
CA ILE A 46 5.38 3.44 -11.25
C ILE A 46 6.87 3.16 -11.40
N THR A 47 7.69 4.12 -10.99
CA THR A 47 9.14 3.97 -10.88
C THR A 47 9.51 3.38 -9.53
N ASP A 48 10.74 2.90 -9.38
CA ASP A 48 11.25 2.46 -8.08
C ASP A 48 11.17 3.56 -7.01
N CYS A 49 11.38 4.83 -7.38
CA CYS A 49 11.20 5.94 -6.44
C CYS A 49 9.76 6.01 -5.92
N VAL A 50 8.77 5.96 -6.83
CA VAL A 50 7.34 6.00 -6.44
C VAL A 50 6.99 4.80 -5.57
N ARG A 51 7.49 3.61 -5.92
CA ARG A 51 7.28 2.39 -5.14
C ARG A 51 7.87 2.54 -3.73
N PHE A 52 9.13 2.94 -3.61
CA PHE A 52 9.79 3.10 -2.30
C PHE A 52 9.11 4.18 -1.44
N ASP A 53 8.66 5.29 -2.03
CA ASP A 53 7.90 6.33 -1.32
C ASP A 53 6.59 5.77 -0.74
N TRP A 54 5.89 4.90 -1.47
CA TRP A 54 4.66 4.26 -0.99
C TRP A 54 4.93 3.20 0.08
N GLU A 55 5.98 2.41 -0.07
CA GLU A 55 6.42 1.42 0.92
C GLU A 55 6.78 2.11 2.25
N GLU A 56 7.57 3.18 2.20
CA GLU A 56 7.92 4.00 3.38
C GLU A 56 6.67 4.61 4.04
N ALA A 57 5.75 5.14 3.24
CA ALA A 57 4.50 5.70 3.76
C ALA A 57 3.65 4.65 4.49
N VAL A 58 3.63 3.40 4.02
CA VAL A 58 2.96 2.28 4.70
C VAL A 58 3.66 1.94 6.02
N GLU A 59 4.99 1.85 6.02
CA GLU A 59 5.76 1.55 7.23
C GLU A 59 5.53 2.61 8.32
N ILE A 60 5.61 3.89 7.97
CA ILE A 60 5.34 5.01 8.88
C ILE A 60 3.91 4.93 9.43
N TRP A 61 2.93 4.60 8.58
CA TRP A 61 1.54 4.47 9.02
C TRP A 61 1.33 3.33 10.01
N LEU A 62 1.99 2.19 9.78
CA LEU A 62 1.96 1.00 10.65
C LEU A 62 2.62 1.23 12.02
N GLU A 63 3.42 2.29 12.19
CA GLU A 63 3.94 2.66 13.51
C GLU A 63 2.83 3.09 14.49
N GLN A 64 1.71 3.57 13.96
CA GLN A 64 0.62 4.18 14.74
C GLN A 64 -0.72 3.47 14.57
N HIS A 65 -0.83 2.58 13.59
CA HIS A 65 -2.08 1.94 13.19
C HIS A 65 -1.87 0.46 12.86
N GLU A 66 -2.96 -0.29 12.83
CA GLU A 66 -3.00 -1.67 12.35
C GLU A 66 -3.94 -1.74 11.13
N PRO A 67 -3.73 -2.69 10.19
CA PRO A 67 -4.66 -2.96 9.11
C PRO A 67 -6.08 -3.20 9.65
N ASP A 68 -7.08 -2.94 8.81
CA ASP A 68 -8.46 -3.19 9.20
C ASP A 68 -8.78 -4.70 9.30
N LEU A 69 -10.04 -5.02 9.64
CA LEU A 69 -10.50 -6.41 9.79
C LEU A 69 -10.39 -7.26 8.50
N ASN A 70 -10.23 -6.62 7.34
CA ASN A 70 -10.03 -7.29 6.05
C ASN A 70 -8.55 -7.39 5.66
N ASN A 71 -7.63 -7.01 6.56
CA ASN A 71 -6.20 -6.84 6.28
C ASN A 71 -5.95 -5.80 5.17
N GLU A 72 -6.71 -4.72 5.17
CA GLU A 72 -6.53 -3.61 4.23
C GLU A 72 -5.95 -2.37 4.92
N ILE A 73 -5.10 -1.67 4.19
CA ILE A 73 -4.56 -0.35 4.57
C ILE A 73 -5.00 0.64 3.49
N HIS A 74 -5.63 1.73 3.90
CA HIS A 74 -6.09 2.78 2.99
C HIS A 74 -5.35 4.09 3.28
N LEU A 75 -4.29 4.36 2.52
CA LEU A 75 -3.52 5.59 2.63
C LEU A 75 -4.11 6.67 1.73
N LYS A 76 -4.17 7.90 2.25
CA LYS A 76 -4.51 9.08 1.47
C LYS A 76 -3.25 9.90 1.27
N LEU A 77 -2.78 9.99 0.02
CA LEU A 77 -1.61 10.74 -0.41
C LEU A 77 -2.01 11.85 -1.40
#